data_AF-A0A0H5PZG3-F1
#
_entry.id   AF-A0A0H5PZG3-F1
#
_cell.length_a   1.000
_cell.length_b   1.000
_cell.length_c   1.000
_cell.angle_alpha   90.00
_cell.angle_beta   90.00
_cell.angle_gamma   90.00
#
_symmetry.space_group_name_H-M   'P 1'
#
loop_
_entity.id
_entity.type
_entity.pdbx_description
1 polymer ?
#
loop_
_entity_poly.entity_id
_entity_poly.type
_entity_poly.pdbx_seq_one_letter_code
_entity_poly.pdbx_strand_id
1 'polypeptide(L)'
;MSKREPIRARREESATVLAKRFNVHPTTIRRTVSEERSEYLSWTSKRREDIRAYRAEHPEMSMRAIAAHFECSIGTVHNALHETA
;
A
#
# COMPACT_ATOMS: atom_id res chain seq x y z
N MET A 1 -14.92 7.90 -17.14
CA MET A 1 -13.77 8.28 -16.29
C MET A 1 -14.06 7.80 -14.88
N SER A 2 -13.50 6.65 -14.50
CA SER A 2 -13.67 6.09 -13.16
C SER A 2 -12.90 6.94 -12.16
N LYS A 3 -13.63 7.60 -11.26
CA LYS A 3 -13.06 8.38 -10.15
C LYS A 3 -12.43 7.39 -9.17
N ARG A 4 -11.18 7.02 -9.41
CA ARG A 4 -10.36 6.38 -8.36
C ARG A 4 -10.23 7.44 -7.27
N GLU A 5 -10.83 7.21 -6.10
CA GLU A 5 -10.46 7.95 -4.90
C GLU A 5 -8.94 7.97 -4.82
N PRO A 6 -8.29 9.12 -4.57
CA PRO A 6 -6.85 9.15 -4.45
C PRO A 6 -6.49 8.25 -3.28
N ILE A 7 -6.00 7.04 -3.58
CA ILE A 7 -5.27 6.23 -2.61
C ILE A 7 -4.11 7.13 -2.21
N ARG A 8 -4.23 7.72 -1.01
CA ARG A 8 -3.46 8.86 -0.46
C ARG A 8 -2.14 9.06 -1.20
N ALA A 9 -1.94 10.25 -1.76
CA ALA A 9 -0.75 10.63 -2.53
C ALA A 9 0.49 9.89 -2.02
N ARG A 10 1.10 9.05 -2.88
CA ARG A 10 2.42 8.49 -2.58
C ARG A 10 3.27 9.63 -2.05
N ARG A 11 3.84 9.49 -0.86
CA ARG A 11 4.59 10.57 -0.20
C ARG A 11 5.62 11.12 -1.19
N GLU A 12 5.33 12.28 -1.78
CA GLU A 12 6.22 12.93 -2.75
C GLU A 12 7.52 13.35 -2.07
N GLU A 13 7.44 13.57 -0.76
CA GLU A 13 8.55 13.98 0.09
C GLU A 13 8.64 13.10 1.34
N SER A 14 9.87 12.87 1.81
CA SER A 14 10.09 12.15 3.06
C SER A 14 9.69 12.99 4.28
N ALA A 15 9.34 12.32 5.39
CA ALA A 15 9.03 13.01 6.65
C ALA A 15 10.19 13.92 7.13
N THR A 16 11.43 13.58 6.79
CA THR A 16 12.62 14.38 7.09
C THR A 16 12.65 15.69 6.29
N VAL A 17 12.27 15.65 5.01
CA VAL A 17 12.21 16.85 4.16
C VAL A 17 11.12 17.79 4.65
N LEU A 18 9.93 17.26 4.93
CA LEU A 18 8.81 18.02 5.48
C LEU A 18 9.17 18.63 6.84
N ALA A 19 9.82 17.87 7.72
CA ALA A 19 10.26 18.34 9.03
C ALA A 19 11.19 19.56 8.94
N LYS A 20 12.15 19.54 8.01
CA LYS A 20 13.04 20.69 7.74
C LYS A 20 12.25 21.89 7.23
N ARG A 21 11.33 21.69 6.27
CA ARG A 21 10.54 22.79 5.68
C ARG A 21 9.65 23.49 6.71
N PHE A 22 9.02 22.72 7.59
CA PHE A 22 8.12 23.24 8.62
C PHE A 22 8.81 23.57 9.95
N ASN A 23 10.13 23.38 10.04
CA ASN A 23 10.91 23.57 11.27
C ASN A 23 10.32 22.82 12.48
N VAL A 24 9.96 21.55 12.28
CA VAL A 24 9.41 20.67 13.33
C VAL A 24 10.22 19.38 13.43
N HIS A 25 10.06 18.65 14.54
CA HIS A 25 10.66 17.33 14.66
C HIS A 25 9.98 16.32 13.69
N PRO A 26 10.71 15.40 13.03
CA PRO A 26 10.13 14.39 12.12
C PRO A 26 9.04 13.51 12.76
N THR A 27 9.07 13.34 14.08
CA THR A 27 8.03 12.60 14.82
C THR A 27 6.69 13.33 14.81
N THR A 28 6.67 14.66 14.78
CA THR A 28 5.44 15.46 14.63
C THR A 28 4.81 15.17 13.28
N ILE A 29 5.58 15.30 12.19
CA ILE A 29 5.11 14.97 10.84
C ILE A 29 4.57 13.54 10.80
N ARG A 30 5.34 12.55 11.29
CA ARG A 30 4.92 11.15 11.34
C ARG A 30 3.60 10.98 12.08
N ARG A 31 3.45 11.55 13.29
CA ARG A 31 2.20 11.44 14.06
C ARG A 31 1.01 12.08 13.36
N THR A 32 1.21 13.22 12.70
CA THR A 32 0.15 13.95 12.00
C THR A 32 -0.31 13.23 10.72
N VAL A 33 0.61 12.63 9.98
CA VAL A 33 0.30 11.93 8.71
C VAL A 33 0.11 10.43 8.89
N SER A 34 0.36 9.90 10.09
CA SER A 34 0.10 8.51 10.42
C SER A 34 -1.40 8.27 10.39
N GLU A 35 -1.80 7.22 9.70
CA GLU A 35 -3.17 6.75 9.73
C GLU A 35 -3.45 5.96 11.00
N GLU A 36 -4.74 5.85 11.35
CA GLU A 36 -5.14 4.95 12.40
C GLU A 36 -4.77 3.50 12.02
N ARG A 37 -4.26 2.74 12.98
CA ARG A 37 -3.78 1.38 12.71
C ARG A 37 -4.90 0.47 12.20
N SER A 38 -6.14 0.70 12.63
CA SER A 38 -7.35 0.04 12.14
C SER A 38 -7.55 0.22 10.63
N GLU A 39 -7.44 1.47 10.14
CA GLU A 39 -7.56 1.81 8.72
C GLU A 39 -6.44 1.16 7.89
N TYR A 40 -5.19 1.21 8.37
CA TYR A 40 -4.08 0.55 7.69
C TYR A 40 -4.30 -0.96 7.53
N LEU A 41 -4.75 -1.62 8.59
CA LEU A 41 -4.99 -3.05 8.60
C LEU A 41 -6.15 -3.43 7.68
N SER A 42 -7.25 -2.68 7.68
CA SER A 42 -8.39 -2.96 6.81
C SER A 42 -8.02 -2.83 5.32
N TRP A 43 -7.29 -1.77 4.95
CA TRP A 43 -6.79 -1.59 3.59
C TRP A 43 -5.81 -2.70 3.18
N THR A 44 -4.90 -3.07 4.08
CA THR A 44 -3.93 -4.14 3.82
C THR A 44 -4.61 -5.50 3.62
N SER A 45 -5.61 -5.82 4.45
CA SER A 45 -6.40 -7.05 4.31
C SER A 45 -7.17 -7.07 3.00
N LYS A 46 -7.86 -5.98 2.65
CA LYS A 46 -8.58 -5.87 1.38
C LYS A 46 -7.68 -6.07 0.17
N ARG A 47 -6.52 -5.40 0.15
CA ARG A 47 -5.53 -5.58 -0.93
C ARG A 47 -5.05 -7.03 -1.07
N ARG A 48 -4.84 -7.74 0.05
CA ARG A 48 -4.44 -9.16 0.01
C ARG A 48 -5.54 -10.03 -0.58
N GLU A 49 -6.80 -9.75 -0.24
CA GLU A 49 -7.97 -10.41 -0.80
C GLU A 49 -8.09 -10.17 -2.31
N ASP A 50 -7.95 -8.91 -2.75
CA ASP A 50 -7.97 -8.54 -4.17
C ASP A 50 -6.86 -9.26 -4.96
N ILE A 51 -5.65 -9.38 -4.40
CA ILE A 51 -4.54 -10.12 -5.02
C ILE A 51 -4.87 -11.61 -5.17
N ARG A 52 -5.49 -12.22 -4.15
CA ARG A 52 -5.92 -13.62 -4.22
C ARG A 52 -7.02 -13.84 -5.26
N ALA A 53 -8.01 -12.96 -5.31
CA ALA A 53 -9.07 -13.00 -6.30
C ALA A 53 -8.51 -12.85 -7.72
N TYR A 54 -7.63 -11.88 -7.95
CA TYR A 54 -6.98 -11.66 -9.23
C TYR A 54 -6.13 -12.86 -9.68
N ARG A 55 -5.45 -13.54 -8.74
CA ARG A 55 -4.71 -14.76 -9.03
C ARG A 55 -5.64 -15.93 -9.42
N ALA A 56 -6.83 -16.00 -8.84
CA ALA A 56 -7.82 -17.03 -9.17
C ALA A 56 -8.44 -16.79 -10.55
N GLU A 57 -8.66 -15.52 -10.93
CA GLU A 57 -9.16 -15.13 -12.25
C GLU A 57 -8.10 -15.28 -13.36
N HIS A 58 -6.83 -15.07 -13.03
CA HIS A 58 -5.71 -15.13 -13.97
C HIS A 58 -4.60 -16.09 -13.49
N PRO A 59 -4.84 -17.42 -13.53
CA PRO A 59 -3.92 -18.42 -13.00
C PRO A 59 -2.55 -18.45 -13.72
N GLU A 60 -2.50 -18.02 -14.99
CA GLU A 60 -1.33 -17.99 -15.85
C GLU A 60 -0.38 -16.82 -15.58
N MET A 61 -0.84 -15.76 -14.91
CA MET A 61 -0.01 -14.58 -14.67
C MET A 61 1.11 -14.87 -13.66
N SER A 62 2.31 -14.35 -13.90
CA SER A 62 3.41 -14.44 -12.95
C SER A 62 3.21 -13.52 -11.74
N MET A 63 3.79 -13.84 -10.59
CA MET A 63 3.76 -12.94 -9.41
C MET A 63 4.32 -11.54 -9.72
N ARG A 64 5.29 -11.45 -10.64
CA ARG A 64 5.85 -10.16 -11.10
C ARG A 64 4.83 -9.34 -11.89
N ALA A 65 4.03 -9.98 -12.73
CA ALA A 65 2.96 -9.31 -13.48
C ALA A 65 1.84 -8.83 -12.55
N ILE A 66 1.45 -9.64 -11.57
CA ILE A 66 0.48 -9.27 -10.53
C ILE A 66 1.01 -8.08 -9.71
N ALA A 67 2.28 -8.13 -9.31
CA ALA A 67 2.91 -7.04 -8.57
C ALA A 67 2.91 -5.71 -9.35
N ALA A 68 3.17 -5.77 -10.67
CA ALA A 68 3.08 -4.61 -11.55
C ALA A 68 1.64 -4.08 -11.68
N HIS A 69 0.64 -4.98 -11.78
CA HIS A 69 -0.77 -4.60 -11.86
C HIS A 69 -1.25 -3.85 -10.61
N PHE A 70 -0.89 -4.34 -9.42
CA PHE A 70 -1.25 -3.73 -8.14
C PHE A 70 -0.26 -2.65 -7.66
N GLU A 71 0.74 -2.31 -8.50
CA GLU A 71 1.84 -1.39 -8.18
C GLU A 71 2.45 -1.62 -6.78
N CYS A 72 2.71 -2.89 -6.45
CA CYS A 72 3.26 -3.31 -5.17
C CYS A 72 4.51 -4.16 -5.36
N SER A 73 5.18 -4.53 -4.26
CA SER A 73 6.36 -5.39 -4.33
C SER A 73 5.98 -6.85 -4.57
N ILE A 74 6.86 -7.62 -5.21
CA ILE A 74 6.68 -9.07 -5.39
C ILE A 74 6.49 -9.76 -4.03
N GLY A 75 7.21 -9.33 -2.98
CA GLY A 75 7.03 -9.85 -1.62
C GLY A 75 5.64 -9.61 -1.05
N THR A 76 4.97 -8.51 -1.43
CA THR A 76 3.56 -8.28 -1.04
C THR A 76 2.66 -9.34 -1.66
N VAL A 77 2.85 -9.65 -2.94
CA VAL A 77 2.07 -10.66 -3.65
C VAL A 77 2.34 -12.05 -3.07
N HIS A 78 3.62 -12.39 -2.84
CA HIS A 78 3.99 -13.65 -2.21
C HIS A 78 3.32 -13.82 -0.84
N ASN A 79 3.38 -12.80 0.02
CA ASN A 79 2.72 -12.82 1.33
C ASN A 79 1.20 -12.98 1.17
N ALA A 80 0.55 -12.23 0.28
CA ALA A 80 -0.89 -12.33 0.07
C ALA A 80 -1.36 -13.75 -0.34
N LEU A 81 -0.50 -14.50 -1.04
CA LEU A 81 -0.78 -15.86 -1.52
C LEU A 81 -0.37 -16.96 -0.53
N HIS A 82 0.65 -16.72 0.31
CA HIS A 82 1.19 -17.72 1.25
C HIS A 82 0.76 -17.52 2.70
N GLU A 83 0.21 -16.36 3.06
CA GLU A 83 -0.35 -16.10 4.39
C GLU A 83 -1.67 -16.89 4.50
N THR A 84 -1.54 -18.13 4.97
CA THR A 84 -2.65 -18.96 5.43
C THR A 84 -3.29 -18.25 6.61
N ALA A 85 -4.60 -18.00 6.51
CA ALA A 85 -5.45 -17.57 7.61
C ALA A 85 -5.34 -18.52 8.81
#